data_AF-A0A512CF80-F1
#
_entry.id   AF-A0A512CF80-F1
#
_cell.length_a   1.000
_cell.length_b   1.000
_cell.length_c   1.000
_cell.angle_alpha   90.00
_cell.angle_beta   90.00
_cell.angle_gamma   90.00
#
_symmetry.space_group_name_H-M   'P 1'
#
loop_
_entity.id
_entity.type
_entity.pdbx_description
1 polymer ?
#
loop_
_entity_poly.entity_id
_entity_poly.type
_entity_poly.pdbx_seq_one_letter_code
_entity_poly.pdbx_strand_id
1 'polypeptide(L)'
;MVFFEDPYDALEWLSNNYTDVILLDINMPKMDGWDFLKRMEAKGIKGNVKMLTASMDPNDLNKSKEFKQISGFLIKPIQEQNFMELLAD
;
A
#
# COMPACT_ATOMS: atom_id res chain seq x y z
N MET A 1 11.86 2.78 -8.96
CA MET A 1 11.17 2.93 -7.67
C MET A 1 11.07 4.43 -7.37
N VAL A 2 9.88 4.90 -7.01
CA VAL A 2 9.61 6.28 -6.62
C VAL A 2 9.10 6.25 -5.18
N PHE A 3 9.46 7.24 -4.37
CA PHE A 3 9.09 7.32 -2.97
C PHE A 3 8.35 8.63 -2.69
N PHE A 4 7.30 8.56 -1.87
CA PHE A 4 6.48 9.70 -1.48
C PHE A 4 6.29 9.67 0.04
N GLU A 5 6.56 10.81 0.69
CA GLU A 5 6.25 11.02 2.11
C GLU A 5 4.84 11.61 2.31
N ASP A 6 4.35 12.35 1.32
CA ASP A 6 3.01 12.93 1.35
C ASP A 6 2.02 12.04 0.56
N PRO A 7 0.91 11.59 1.20
CA PRO A 7 -0.08 10.76 0.52
C PRO A 7 -0.80 11.49 -0.62
N TYR A 8 -0.92 12.82 -0.59
CA TYR A 8 -1.58 13.57 -1.66
C TYR A 8 -0.73 13.61 -2.92
N ASP A 9 0.59 13.81 -2.78
CA ASP A 9 1.54 13.77 -3.89
C ASP A 9 1.52 12.39 -4.56
N ALA A 10 1.49 11.32 -3.76
CA ALA A 10 1.37 9.95 -4.27
C ALA A 10 0.06 9.73 -5.05
N LEU A 11 -1.08 10.19 -4.54
CA LEU A 11 -2.38 10.06 -5.24
C LEU A 11 -2.41 10.86 -6.55
N GLU A 12 -1.82 12.05 -6.58
CA GLU A 12 -1.71 12.85 -7.80
C GLU A 12 -0.81 12.16 -8.83
N TRP A 13 0.33 11.63 -8.39
CA TRP A 13 1.23 10.89 -9.26
C TRP A 13 0.56 9.63 -9.83
N LEU A 14 -0.12 8.85 -8.99
CA LEU A 14 -0.87 7.63 -9.40
C LEU A 14 -2.05 7.93 -10.33
N SER A 15 -2.56 9.17 -10.34
CA SER A 15 -3.64 9.56 -11.27
C SER A 15 -3.14 9.67 -12.71
N ASN A 16 -1.82 9.86 -12.90
CA ASN A 16 -1.21 10.14 -14.20
C ASN A 16 -0.19 9.08 -14.63
N ASN A 17 0.15 8.15 -13.74
CA ASN A 17 1.20 7.16 -13.95
C ASN A 17 0.71 5.77 -13.56
N TYR A 18 1.29 4.76 -14.20
CA TYR A 18 1.06 3.35 -13.87
C TYR A 18 2.21 2.80 -13.02
N THR A 19 1.90 1.87 -12.14
CA THR A 19 2.89 1.11 -11.38
C THR A 19 2.41 -0.32 -11.18
N ASP A 20 3.35 -1.26 -11.18
CA ASP A 20 3.07 -2.67 -11.00
C ASP A 20 2.75 -3.01 -9.54
N VAL A 21 3.46 -2.40 -8.59
CA VAL A 21 3.35 -2.67 -7.15
C VAL A 21 3.43 -1.38 -6.34
N ILE A 22 2.51 -1.24 -5.38
CA ILE A 22 2.48 -0.15 -4.40
C ILE A 22 2.79 -0.73 -3.02
N LEU A 23 3.84 -0.24 -2.39
CA LEU A 23 4.11 -0.46 -0.99
C LEU A 23 3.47 0.68 -0.18
N LEU A 24 2.44 0.36 0.59
CA LEU A 24 1.65 1.36 1.31
C LEU A 24 1.77 1.15 2.81
N ASP A 25 2.29 2.15 3.52
CA ASP A 25 2.31 2.14 4.98
C ASP A 25 0.91 2.35 5.55
N ILE A 26 0.50 1.51 6.50
CA ILE A 26 -0.78 1.69 7.21
C ILE A 26 -0.75 2.97 8.05
N ASN A 27 0.36 3.20 8.74
CA ASN A 27 0.47 4.28 9.73
C ASN A 27 1.29 5.43 9.15
N MET A 28 0.65 6.28 8.35
CA MET A 28 1.27 7.49 7.81
C MET A 28 0.73 8.75 8.50
N PRO A 29 1.55 9.82 8.60
CA PRO A 29 1.07 11.14 8.95
C PRO A 29 0.03 11.64 7.95
N LYS A 30 -0.92 12.47 8.40
CA LYS A 30 -2.00 13.11 7.61
C LYS A 30 -3.12 12.19 7.11
N MET A 31 -2.80 10.96 6.68
CA MET A 31 -3.78 10.00 6.14
C MET A 31 -3.31 8.57 6.40
N ASP A 32 -4.14 7.73 7.00
CA ASP A 32 -3.80 6.32 7.14
C ASP A 32 -3.90 5.57 5.78
N GLY A 33 -3.24 4.42 5.68
CA GLY A 33 -3.23 3.63 4.44
C GLY A 33 -4.62 3.14 4.01
N TRP A 34 -5.57 3.02 4.93
CA TRP A 34 -6.94 2.60 4.60
C TRP A 34 -7.72 3.73 3.91
N ASP A 35 -7.59 4.95 4.41
CA ASP A 35 -8.18 6.12 3.78
C ASP A 35 -7.51 6.46 2.44
N PHE A 36 -6.22 6.15 2.30
CA PHE A 36 -5.52 6.21 1.02
C PHE A 36 -6.15 5.25 -0.01
N LEU A 37 -6.38 3.99 0.37
CA LEU A 37 -7.02 3.00 -0.49
C LEU A 37 -8.44 3.42 -0.92
N LYS A 38 -9.25 3.92 0.01
CA LYS A 38 -10.59 4.45 -0.32
C LYS A 38 -10.52 5.58 -1.37
N ARG A 39 -9.52 6.46 -1.25
CA ARG A 39 -9.31 7.55 -2.22
C ARG A 39 -8.83 7.05 -3.57
N MET A 40 -7.99 6.02 -3.60
CA MET A 40 -7.62 5.34 -4.83
C MET A 40 -8.86 4.78 -5.53
N GLU A 41 -9.71 4.05 -4.82
CA GLU A 41 -10.95 3.48 -5.37
C GLU A 41 -11.89 4.58 -5.88
N ALA A 42 -12.11 5.64 -5.10
CA ALA A 42 -12.95 6.77 -5.50
C ALA A 42 -12.43 7.50 -6.74
N LYS A 43 -11.10 7.53 -6.95
CA LYS A 43 -10.47 8.11 -8.14
C LYS A 43 -10.35 7.12 -9.31
N GLY A 44 -10.77 5.86 -9.13
CA GLY A 44 -10.61 4.80 -10.13
C GLY A 44 -9.15 4.41 -10.38
N ILE A 45 -8.24 4.77 -9.47
CA ILE A 45 -6.84 4.36 -9.52
C ILE A 45 -6.78 2.86 -9.25
N LYS A 46 -6.08 2.15 -10.12
CA LYS A 46 -5.83 0.70 -9.99
C LYS A 46 -4.38 0.49 -9.61
N GLY A 47 -4.12 -0.48 -8.76
CA GLY A 47 -2.77 -0.91 -8.44
C GLY A 47 -2.78 -2.18 -7.59
N ASN A 48 -1.68 -2.91 -7.63
CA ASN A 48 -1.45 -4.03 -6.74
C ASN A 48 -0.79 -3.52 -5.45
N VAL A 49 -1.49 -3.58 -4.32
CA VAL A 49 -1.04 -2.98 -3.06
C VAL A 49 -0.56 -4.05 -2.08
N LYS A 50 0.64 -3.86 -1.54
CA LYS A 50 1.15 -4.59 -0.37
C LYS A 50 1.18 -3.62 0.81
N MET A 51 0.45 -3.95 1.87
CA MET A 51 0.36 -3.11 3.06
C MET A 51 1.58 -3.32 3.96
N LEU A 52 2.24 -2.25 4.39
CA LEU A 52 3.32 -2.30 5.38
C LEU A 52 2.73 -2.11 6.77
N THR A 53 2.98 -3.06 7.66
CA THR A 53 2.49 -3.05 9.05
C THR A 53 3.62 -3.37 10.04
N ALA A 54 3.47 -2.96 11.30
CA ALA A 54 4.41 -3.31 12.37
C ALA A 54 4.15 -4.73 12.93
N SER A 55 2.96 -5.27 12.74
CA SER A 55 2.56 -6.57 13.28
C SER A 55 1.38 -7.17 12.51
N MET A 56 1.18 -8.47 12.64
CA MET A 56 -0.02 -9.15 12.13
C MET A 56 -1.19 -8.94 13.08
N ASP A 57 -1.93 -7.84 12.89
CA ASP A 57 -3.18 -7.59 13.62
C ASP A 57 -4.36 -8.28 12.89
N PRO A 58 -5.13 -9.16 13.56
CA PRO A 58 -6.32 -9.77 12.98
C PRO A 58 -7.36 -8.75 12.45
N ASN A 59 -7.42 -7.55 13.02
CA ASN A 59 -8.30 -6.49 12.54
C ASN A 59 -7.86 -5.95 11.18
N ASP A 60 -6.55 -5.76 10.98
CA ASP A 60 -6.01 -5.35 9.67
C ASP A 60 -6.27 -6.44 8.61
N LEU A 61 -6.09 -7.70 8.98
CA LEU A 61 -6.41 -8.85 8.11
C LEU A 61 -7.90 -8.91 7.76
N ASN A 62 -8.80 -8.61 8.70
CA ASN A 62 -10.22 -8.58 8.41
C ASN A 62 -10.60 -7.38 7.53
N LYS A 63 -10.08 -6.20 7.85
CA LYS A 63 -10.34 -4.95 7.10
C LYS A 63 -9.83 -5.03 5.67
N SER A 64 -8.66 -5.65 5.43
CA SER A 64 -8.12 -5.82 4.08
C SER A 64 -9.02 -6.61 3.13
N LYS A 65 -9.90 -7.48 3.63
CA LYS A 65 -10.85 -8.23 2.80
C LYS A 65 -11.85 -7.32 2.09
N GLU A 66 -12.03 -6.09 2.57
CA GLU A 66 -12.89 -5.08 1.95
C GLU A 66 -12.25 -4.47 0.69
N PHE A 67 -10.94 -4.61 0.51
CA PHE A 67 -10.17 -3.95 -0.55
C PHE A 67 -9.59 -4.96 -1.53
N LYS A 68 -10.11 -4.98 -2.76
CA LYS A 68 -9.65 -5.91 -3.82
C LYS A 68 -8.22 -5.63 -4.30
N GLN A 69 -7.71 -4.44 -4.03
CA GLN A 69 -6.39 -3.99 -4.46
C GLN A 69 -5.27 -4.57 -3.60
N ILE A 70 -5.59 -5.05 -2.39
CA ILE A 70 -4.59 -5.58 -1.47
C ILE A 70 -4.26 -7.02 -1.86
N SER A 71 -2.99 -7.28 -2.16
CA SER A 71 -2.48 -8.63 -2.45
C SER A 71 -1.60 -9.21 -1.35
N GLY A 72 -1.44 -8.50 -0.23
CA GLY A 72 -0.70 -9.01 0.92
C GLY A 72 -0.22 -7.94 1.87
N PHE A 73 0.50 -8.40 2.89
CA PHE A 73 1.10 -7.58 3.93
C PHE A 73 2.60 -7.86 4.01
N LEU A 74 3.37 -6.83 4.36
CA LEU A 74 4.76 -6.93 4.75
C LEU A 74 4.92 -6.39 6.17
N ILE A 75 5.60 -7.17 7.01
CA ILE A 75 5.87 -6.80 8.39
C ILE A 75 7.20 -6.06 8.46
N LYS A 76 7.21 -4.91 9.13
CA LYS A 76 8.41 -4.12 9.40
C LYS A 76 9.24 -4.76 10.53
N PRO A 77 10.58 -4.68 10.50
CA PRO A 77 11.40 -4.08 9.44
C PRO A 77 11.41 -4.98 8.19
N ILE A 78 11.35 -4.37 7.01
CA ILE A 78 11.47 -5.11 5.75
C ILE A 78 12.92 -5.60 5.65
N GLN A 79 13.11 -6.91 5.73
CA GLN A 79 14.41 -7.54 5.56
C GLN A 79 14.68 -7.75 4.05
N GLU A 80 15.95 -7.80 3.65
CA GLU A 80 16.34 -8.00 2.23
C GLU A 80 15.64 -9.20 1.59
N GLN A 81 15.45 -10.28 2.36
CA GLN A 81 14.82 -11.50 1.88
C GLN A 81 13.34 -11.27 1.48
N ASN A 82 12.59 -10.53 2.30
CA ASN A 82 11.21 -10.14 2.02
C ASN A 82 11.11 -9.14 0.85
N PHE A 83 12.16 -8.34 0.63
CA PHE A 83 12.21 -7.40 -0.49
C PHE A 83 12.48 -8.11 -1.83
N MET A 84 13.33 -9.14 -1.83
CA MET A 84 13.58 -9.94 -3.04
C MET A 84 12.35 -10.76 -3.45
N GLU A 85 11.61 -11.31 -2.48
CA GLU A 85 10.32 -11.97 -2.75
C GLU A 85 9.31 -11.03 -3.39
N LEU A 86 9.28 -9.75 -2.98
CA LEU A 86 8.40 -8.73 -3.58
C LEU A 86 8.67 -8.48 -5.07
N LEU A 87 9.94 -8.59 -5.50
CA LEU A 87 10.35 -8.30 -6.88
C LEU A 87 10.29 -9.53 -7.80
N ALA A 88 10.05 -10.72 -7.24
CA ALA A 88 10.03 -11.98 -7.98
C ALA A 88 8.63 -12.38 -8.49
N ASP A 89 7.58 -11.70 -8.00
CA ASP A 89 6.17 -11.81 -8.44
C ASP A 89 5.82 -10.73 -9.48
#